data_AF-A0A6B3H5M9-F1
#
_entry.id   AF-A0A6B3H5M9-F1
#
_cell.length_a   1.000
_cell.length_b   1.000
_cell.length_c   1.000
_cell.angle_alpha   90.00
_cell.angle_beta   90.00
_cell.angle_gamma   90.00
#
_symmetry.space_group_name_H-M   'P 1'
#
loop_
_entity.id
_entity.type
_entity.pdbx_description
1 polymer ?
#
loop_
_entity_poly.entity_id
_entity_poly.type
_entity_poly.pdbx_seq_one_letter_code
_entity_poly.pdbx_strand_id
1 'polypeptide(L)'
;MSELPHSPELPAGLLTDPAMIDACRRRDFGAVFRLVKARAGVYPSMIARRCDLTPSRVGEVMAGRRQLVHMDVVERIADGLRIPGHLFGLARRGWETAPSQAVGEQQPGAPVGAGGTLSTAASLDGLAGPSSGRSGRLELPRDVENFAKWQQPNGPALGVGPWHRWGSELRQYRQAKRLSQQALACVTLIDRSHIGRFERAERPVPRHAAIAFDEALGCAGKLVRSWEEARHDPCQGATGAGGEAPGCGASACGPGASTPASLVTDGQGQAGSGEDGTDIVVAPARVHGRIVLVPVPRRIVLAAGLFGFAAAAVPLPAAASVPPADMLSPVEHFTHLRRAMIQTDNLIGPRNVLPALQQHLTSLAARRRAARGADAAELLALETRYEELAGWLAQDIGDERTAQGHTARALDASHATGDTDLTAYILGRKAQLALDTGHPADALGMAAAARRTAHPGSRLEVIAVLHEAHAHAVLGDAASTHRTYETALSLLERAEGDGVWGSWLDVPYINTARARSLAALGAYEEAAAGFSSALSTLPTAYRRDRGVYLARGARAHAGAGDLPLAAKLGGQAVGIAVETGSARIVEQLGHLDQVLATAPGEEGITEFRAALDRIVLHPV
;
A
#
# COMPACT_ATOMS: atom_id res chain seq x y z
N MET A 1 -25.68 -15.52 -27.37
CA MET A 1 -25.53 -15.64 -25.89
C MET A 1 -24.71 -16.87 -25.60
N SER A 2 -23.40 -16.70 -25.39
CA SER A 2 -22.49 -17.76 -24.98
C SER A 2 -21.65 -17.18 -23.85
N GLU A 3 -21.75 -17.78 -22.67
CA GLU A 3 -21.14 -17.34 -21.42
C GLU A 3 -19.61 -17.42 -21.50
N LEU A 4 -18.93 -16.38 -21.02
CA LEU A 4 -17.47 -16.39 -20.78
C LEU A 4 -17.15 -17.37 -19.63
N PRO A 5 -16.04 -18.13 -19.69
CA PRO A 5 -15.76 -19.19 -18.73
C PRO A 5 -15.40 -18.60 -17.36
N HIS A 6 -16.23 -18.91 -16.36
CA HIS A 6 -15.87 -18.77 -14.95
C HIS A 6 -14.50 -19.42 -14.70
N SER A 7 -13.62 -18.74 -13.96
CA SER A 7 -12.37 -19.36 -13.47
C SER A 7 -12.73 -20.72 -12.86
N PRO A 8 -12.17 -21.84 -13.32
CA PRO A 8 -12.73 -23.14 -12.96
C PRO A 8 -12.50 -23.35 -11.48
N GLU A 9 -13.60 -23.29 -10.73
CA GLU A 9 -13.72 -23.84 -9.39
C GLU A 9 -13.24 -25.29 -9.44
N LEU A 10 -12.63 -25.77 -8.36
CA LEU A 10 -12.30 -27.19 -8.30
C LEU A 10 -13.60 -27.99 -8.51
N PRO A 11 -13.58 -29.07 -9.32
CA PRO A 11 -14.77 -29.87 -9.57
C PRO A 11 -15.43 -30.25 -8.24
N ALA A 12 -16.76 -30.09 -8.13
CA ALA A 12 -17.49 -30.41 -6.91
C ALA A 12 -17.18 -31.85 -6.43
N GLY A 13 -17.04 -32.79 -7.37
CA GLY A 13 -16.66 -34.18 -7.09
C GLY A 13 -15.27 -34.35 -6.46
N LEU A 14 -14.33 -33.42 -6.67
CA LEU A 14 -13.04 -33.41 -6.00
C LEU A 14 -13.16 -32.89 -4.56
N LEU A 15 -14.00 -31.87 -4.32
CA LEU A 15 -14.23 -31.32 -2.98
C LEU A 15 -14.98 -32.29 -2.06
N THR A 16 -15.76 -33.21 -2.63
CA THR A 16 -16.48 -34.27 -1.89
C THR A 16 -15.70 -35.59 -1.79
N ASP A 17 -14.50 -35.69 -2.39
CA ASP A 17 -13.69 -36.92 -2.37
C ASP A 17 -13.15 -37.21 -0.95
N PRO A 18 -13.35 -38.41 -0.39
CA PRO A 18 -12.78 -38.80 0.90
C PRO A 18 -11.28 -38.53 1.04
N ALA A 19 -10.49 -38.73 -0.04
CA ALA A 19 -9.05 -38.48 -0.03
C ALA A 19 -8.71 -36.98 0.06
N MET A 20 -9.52 -36.13 -0.58
CA MET A 20 -9.37 -34.68 -0.51
C MET A 20 -9.80 -34.16 0.86
N ILE A 21 -10.90 -34.66 1.41
CA ILE A 21 -11.40 -34.30 2.74
C ILE A 21 -10.37 -34.69 3.81
N ASP A 22 -9.82 -35.90 3.75
CA ASP A 22 -8.79 -36.36 4.68
C ASP A 22 -7.50 -35.51 4.58
N ALA A 23 -7.04 -35.23 3.36
CA ALA A 23 -5.87 -34.37 3.13
C ALA A 23 -6.09 -32.95 3.67
N CYS A 24 -7.29 -32.37 3.50
CA CYS A 24 -7.62 -31.06 4.05
C CYS A 24 -7.65 -31.06 5.58
N ARG A 25 -8.30 -32.08 6.19
CA ARG A 25 -8.38 -32.23 7.66
C ARG A 25 -7.01 -32.39 8.30
N ARG A 26 -6.13 -33.18 7.70
CA ARG A 26 -4.75 -33.39 8.16
C ARG A 26 -3.80 -32.25 7.77
N ARG A 27 -4.28 -31.25 7.00
CA ARG A 27 -3.49 -30.16 6.42
C ARG A 27 -2.27 -30.66 5.63
N ASP A 28 -2.46 -31.78 4.94
CA ASP A 28 -1.46 -32.40 4.08
C ASP A 28 -1.46 -31.71 2.70
N PHE A 29 -0.86 -30.51 2.63
CA PHE A 29 -0.87 -29.71 1.41
C PHE A 29 -0.16 -30.38 0.23
N GLY A 30 0.79 -31.29 0.50
CA GLY A 30 1.42 -32.10 -0.53
C GLY A 30 0.45 -33.09 -1.17
N ALA A 31 -0.44 -33.71 -0.38
CA ALA A 31 -1.53 -34.52 -0.89
C ALA A 31 -2.60 -33.68 -1.61
N VAL A 32 -3.00 -32.53 -1.04
CA VAL A 32 -3.98 -31.61 -1.66
C VAL A 32 -3.52 -31.16 -3.05
N PHE A 33 -2.27 -30.70 -3.21
CA PHE A 33 -1.76 -30.24 -4.50
C PHE A 33 -1.62 -31.38 -5.53
N ARG A 34 -1.29 -32.60 -5.10
CA ARG A 34 -1.27 -33.78 -5.99
C ARG A 34 -2.66 -34.16 -6.46
N LEU A 35 -3.67 -34.10 -5.59
CA LEU A 35 -5.07 -34.37 -5.93
C LEU A 35 -5.63 -33.30 -6.89
N VAL A 36 -5.34 -32.04 -6.62
CA VAL A 36 -5.72 -30.90 -7.48
C VAL A 36 -5.07 -31.00 -8.86
N LYS A 37 -3.79 -31.37 -8.94
CA LYS A 37 -3.11 -31.63 -10.22
C LYS A 37 -3.74 -32.82 -10.96
N ALA A 38 -3.93 -33.94 -10.29
CA ALA A 38 -4.36 -35.20 -10.92
C ALA A 38 -5.83 -35.19 -11.35
N ARG A 39 -6.70 -34.51 -10.59
CA ARG A 39 -8.17 -34.61 -10.76
C ARG A 39 -8.85 -33.34 -11.22
N ALA A 40 -8.22 -32.17 -11.04
CA ALA A 40 -8.72 -30.90 -11.56
C ALA A 40 -7.88 -30.35 -12.72
N GLY A 41 -6.80 -31.04 -13.13
CA GLY A 41 -5.89 -30.59 -14.20
C GLY A 41 -5.14 -29.30 -13.88
N VAL A 42 -5.10 -28.88 -12.60
CA VAL A 42 -4.47 -27.63 -12.19
C VAL A 42 -2.99 -27.90 -11.87
N TYR A 43 -2.11 -27.50 -12.79
CA TYR A 43 -0.67 -27.73 -12.67
C TYR A 43 0.00 -26.90 -11.56
N PRO A 44 1.19 -27.30 -11.05
CA PRO A 44 1.85 -26.64 -9.91
C PRO A 44 2.07 -25.13 -10.07
N SER A 45 2.36 -24.65 -11.29
CA SER A 45 2.50 -23.21 -11.59
C SER A 45 1.17 -22.45 -11.43
N MET A 46 0.04 -23.10 -11.74
CA MET A 46 -1.29 -22.53 -11.56
C MET A 46 -1.71 -22.56 -10.09
N ILE A 47 -1.39 -23.63 -9.35
CA ILE A 47 -1.57 -23.69 -7.89
C ILE A 47 -0.76 -22.56 -7.22
N ALA A 48 0.49 -22.38 -7.62
CA ALA A 48 1.37 -21.33 -7.14
C ALA A 48 0.73 -19.95 -7.33
N ARG A 49 0.30 -19.63 -8.56
CA ARG A 49 -0.38 -18.37 -8.88
C ARG A 49 -1.66 -18.16 -8.08
N ARG A 50 -2.50 -19.19 -7.95
CA ARG A 50 -3.78 -19.11 -7.24
C ARG A 50 -3.62 -18.91 -5.74
N CYS A 51 -2.64 -19.57 -5.12
CA CYS A 51 -2.39 -19.52 -3.67
C CYS A 51 -1.36 -18.44 -3.27
N ASP A 52 -0.90 -17.62 -4.22
CA ASP A 52 0.19 -16.64 -4.07
C ASP A 52 1.54 -17.27 -3.62
N LEU A 53 1.73 -18.57 -3.88
CA LEU A 53 2.97 -19.30 -3.56
C LEU A 53 3.94 -19.24 -4.74
N THR A 54 5.24 -19.46 -4.51
CA THR A 54 6.19 -19.63 -5.61
C THR A 54 6.07 -21.04 -6.21
N PRO A 55 6.29 -21.23 -7.53
CA PRO A 55 6.28 -22.57 -8.15
C PRO A 55 7.27 -23.55 -7.50
N SER A 56 8.45 -23.04 -7.10
CA SER A 56 9.44 -23.83 -6.35
C SER A 56 8.87 -24.34 -5.03
N ARG A 57 8.22 -23.45 -4.26
CA ARG A 57 7.60 -23.80 -2.98
C ARG A 57 6.47 -24.81 -3.13
N VAL A 58 5.64 -24.71 -4.17
CA VAL A 58 4.62 -25.74 -4.46
C VAL A 58 5.29 -27.08 -4.79
N GLY A 59 6.37 -27.07 -5.58
CA GLY A 59 7.16 -28.26 -5.89
C GLY A 59 7.79 -28.93 -4.65
N GLU A 60 8.36 -28.15 -3.74
CA GLU A 60 8.93 -28.64 -2.47
C GLU A 60 7.86 -29.25 -1.56
N VAL A 61 6.68 -28.63 -1.48
CA VAL A 61 5.55 -29.13 -0.70
C VAL A 61 5.00 -30.43 -1.30
N MET A 62 4.85 -30.51 -2.63
CA MET A 62 4.42 -31.73 -3.32
C MET A 62 5.43 -32.88 -3.17
N ALA A 63 6.72 -32.55 -3.06
CA ALA A 63 7.79 -33.53 -2.84
C ALA A 63 8.02 -33.87 -1.36
N GLY A 64 7.23 -33.31 -0.44
CA GLY A 64 7.37 -33.55 1.00
C GLY A 64 8.62 -32.93 1.65
N ARG A 65 9.34 -32.05 0.93
CA ARG A 65 10.55 -31.37 1.43
C ARG A 65 10.23 -30.13 2.26
N ARG A 66 8.98 -29.65 2.24
CA ARG A 66 8.55 -28.44 2.94
C ARG A 66 7.14 -28.59 3.50
N GLN A 67 6.96 -28.19 4.76
CA GLN A 67 5.64 -28.12 5.40
C GLN A 67 5.13 -26.67 5.44
N LEU A 68 3.82 -26.49 5.34
CA LEU A 68 3.17 -25.19 5.44
C LEU A 68 2.47 -25.09 6.80
N VAL A 69 3.05 -24.28 7.70
CA VAL A 69 2.63 -24.19 9.11
C VAL A 69 1.90 -22.89 9.46
N HIS A 70 2.08 -21.83 8.66
CA HIS A 70 1.49 -20.52 8.93
C HIS A 70 0.03 -20.46 8.49
N MET A 71 -0.85 -19.99 9.38
CA MET A 71 -2.29 -19.92 9.13
C MET A 71 -2.62 -19.07 7.90
N ASP A 72 -1.95 -17.92 7.73
CA ASP A 72 -2.15 -17.02 6.58
C ASP A 72 -1.93 -17.73 5.23
N VAL A 73 -1.02 -18.73 5.20
CA VAL A 73 -0.77 -19.53 4.00
C VAL A 73 -1.91 -20.54 3.76
N VAL A 74 -2.44 -21.13 4.82
CA VAL A 74 -3.60 -22.05 4.73
C VAL A 74 -4.83 -21.31 4.21
N GLU A 75 -5.04 -20.09 4.70
CA GLU A 75 -6.12 -19.21 4.27
C GLU A 75 -6.01 -18.84 2.79
N ARG A 76 -4.81 -18.49 2.33
CA ARG A 76 -4.54 -18.21 0.91
C ARG A 76 -4.70 -19.44 0.02
N ILE A 77 -4.39 -20.63 0.51
CA ILE A 77 -4.62 -21.88 -0.23
C ILE A 77 -6.13 -22.16 -0.35
N ALA A 78 -6.88 -21.96 0.75
CA ALA A 78 -8.33 -22.09 0.75
C ALA A 78 -8.99 -21.13 -0.25
N ASP A 79 -8.60 -19.86 -0.23
CA ASP A 79 -9.13 -18.84 -1.14
C ASP A 79 -8.70 -19.06 -2.59
N GLY A 80 -7.41 -19.34 -2.81
CA GLY A 80 -6.84 -19.53 -4.13
C GLY A 80 -7.41 -20.72 -4.88
N LEU A 81 -7.62 -21.83 -4.18
CA LEU A 81 -8.18 -23.06 -4.74
C LEU A 81 -9.70 -23.16 -4.59
N ARG A 82 -10.36 -22.17 -3.99
CA ARG A 82 -11.79 -22.21 -3.65
C ARG A 82 -12.16 -23.48 -2.88
N ILE A 83 -11.33 -23.85 -1.90
CA ILE A 83 -11.59 -24.96 -0.97
C ILE A 83 -12.30 -24.37 0.26
N PRO A 84 -13.52 -24.82 0.60
CA PRO A 84 -14.26 -24.28 1.74
C PRO A 84 -13.45 -24.33 3.04
N GLY A 85 -13.49 -23.26 3.82
CA GLY A 85 -12.70 -23.07 5.03
C GLY A 85 -12.94 -24.18 6.07
N HIS A 86 -14.17 -24.70 6.15
CA HIS A 86 -14.51 -25.79 7.06
C HIS A 86 -13.72 -27.08 6.79
N LEU A 87 -13.23 -27.31 5.56
CA LEU A 87 -12.38 -28.47 5.24
C LEU A 87 -10.96 -28.35 5.83
N PHE A 88 -10.47 -27.13 6.06
CA PHE A 88 -9.17 -26.86 6.71
C PHE A 88 -9.28 -26.51 8.20
N GLY A 89 -10.50 -26.53 8.77
CA GLY A 89 -10.76 -26.04 10.12
C GLY A 89 -10.59 -24.52 10.25
N LEU A 90 -10.83 -23.78 9.17
CA LEU A 90 -10.87 -22.32 9.14
C LEU A 90 -12.30 -21.82 9.35
N ALA A 91 -12.42 -20.56 9.77
CA ALA A 91 -13.67 -19.85 9.65
C ALA A 91 -14.11 -19.77 8.18
N ARG A 92 -15.43 -19.69 7.98
CA ARG A 92 -16.06 -19.57 6.67
C ARG A 92 -15.45 -18.42 5.86
N ARG A 93 -15.04 -18.70 4.63
CA ARG A 93 -14.40 -17.71 3.76
C ARG A 93 -15.46 -16.77 3.17
N GLY A 94 -15.06 -15.53 2.87
CA GLY A 94 -15.98 -14.48 2.37
C GLY A 94 -16.64 -14.79 1.02
N TRP A 95 -16.18 -15.82 0.32
CA TRP A 95 -16.73 -16.28 -0.95
C TRP A 95 -17.61 -17.55 -0.84
N GLU A 96 -17.67 -18.20 0.31
CA GLU A 96 -18.58 -19.33 0.49
C GLU A 96 -20.01 -18.79 0.51
N THR A 97 -20.86 -19.19 -0.45
CA THR A 97 -22.28 -18.81 -0.43
C THR A 97 -22.96 -19.35 0.82
N ALA A 98 -23.88 -18.60 1.43
CA ALA A 98 -24.64 -19.12 2.57
C ALA A 98 -25.38 -20.37 2.10
N PRO A 99 -25.44 -21.46 2.88
CA PRO A 99 -26.33 -22.54 2.55
C PRO A 99 -27.74 -21.94 2.50
N SER A 100 -28.35 -21.95 1.32
CA SER A 100 -29.77 -21.74 1.17
C SER A 100 -30.47 -22.72 2.11
N GLN A 101 -31.09 -22.20 3.17
CA GLN A 101 -32.01 -22.99 3.96
C GLN A 101 -33.15 -23.43 3.05
N ALA A 102 -33.17 -24.71 2.71
CA ALA A 102 -34.35 -25.38 2.20
C ALA A 102 -34.34 -26.86 2.61
N VAL A 103 -35.06 -27.11 3.70
CA VAL A 103 -35.92 -28.28 3.96
C VAL A 103 -35.24 -29.60 4.37
N GLY A 104 -35.63 -30.07 5.55
CA GLY A 104 -35.89 -31.50 5.77
C GLY A 104 -35.34 -32.08 7.07
N GLU A 105 -36.00 -31.81 8.20
CA GLU A 105 -36.14 -32.84 9.23
C GLU A 105 -36.76 -34.07 8.57
N GLN A 106 -35.95 -35.10 8.34
CA GLN A 106 -36.44 -36.46 8.15
C GLN A 106 -36.49 -37.12 9.53
N GLN A 107 -37.69 -37.24 10.07
CA GLN A 107 -38.06 -38.38 10.91
C GLN A 107 -39.06 -39.25 10.12
N PRO A 108 -39.04 -40.58 10.29
CA PRO A 108 -39.60 -41.52 9.34
C PRO A 108 -41.11 -41.75 9.54
N GLY A 109 -41.86 -41.92 8.44
CA GLY A 109 -43.24 -42.41 8.46
C GLY A 109 -43.96 -42.16 7.13
N ALA A 110 -44.45 -43.23 6.50
CA ALA A 110 -45.05 -43.28 5.16
C ALA A 110 -46.54 -42.79 5.12
N PRO A 111 -47.31 -43.03 4.03
CA PRO A 111 -47.50 -42.15 2.86
C PRO A 111 -48.97 -41.69 2.67
N VAL A 112 -49.25 -40.97 1.56
CA VAL A 112 -50.44 -41.05 0.65
C VAL A 112 -50.93 -39.67 0.17
N GLY A 113 -51.03 -39.52 -1.16
CA GLY A 113 -52.27 -39.02 -1.80
C GLY A 113 -52.38 -37.55 -2.24
N ALA A 114 -52.01 -37.30 -3.49
CA ALA A 114 -52.68 -36.48 -4.52
C ALA A 114 -53.66 -35.35 -4.14
N GLY A 115 -53.39 -34.16 -4.70
CA GLY A 115 -54.37 -33.44 -5.53
C GLY A 115 -55.01 -32.17 -4.95
N GLY A 116 -54.86 -31.06 -5.69
CA GLY A 116 -56.00 -30.16 -5.94
C GLY A 116 -56.02 -28.79 -5.26
N THR A 117 -55.67 -27.78 -6.06
CA THR A 117 -56.48 -26.58 -6.36
C THR A 117 -56.80 -25.51 -5.29
N LEU A 118 -56.44 -24.27 -5.70
CA LEU A 118 -57.29 -23.05 -5.75
C LEU A 118 -57.55 -22.21 -4.47
N SER A 119 -57.12 -20.94 -4.61
CA SER A 119 -57.96 -19.73 -4.54
C SER A 119 -57.98 -18.85 -3.28
N THR A 120 -57.66 -17.58 -3.55
CA THR A 120 -58.30 -16.31 -3.08
C THR A 120 -58.41 -15.97 -1.59
N ALA A 121 -57.71 -14.88 -1.27
CA ALA A 121 -58.22 -13.55 -0.92
C ALA A 121 -59.09 -13.31 0.33
N ALA A 122 -58.83 -12.11 0.86
CA ALA A 122 -59.68 -11.21 1.64
C ALA A 122 -59.64 -11.32 3.18
N SER A 123 -58.92 -10.36 3.75
CA SER A 123 -59.38 -9.33 4.71
C SER A 123 -60.52 -9.68 5.68
N LEU A 124 -60.31 -9.42 6.97
CA LEU A 124 -60.85 -8.23 7.68
C LEU A 124 -60.56 -8.29 9.20
N ASP A 125 -60.28 -7.09 9.73
CA ASP A 125 -60.67 -6.54 11.03
C ASP A 125 -60.32 -7.22 12.37
N GLY A 126 -59.56 -6.47 13.18
CA GLY A 126 -60.19 -5.77 14.30
C GLY A 126 -59.72 -6.11 15.73
N LEU A 127 -59.17 -5.07 16.38
CA LEU A 127 -59.38 -4.65 17.78
C LEU A 127 -58.20 -4.71 18.79
N ALA A 128 -57.92 -3.50 19.29
CA ALA A 128 -57.53 -3.09 20.65
C ALA A 128 -56.11 -3.41 21.20
N GLY A 129 -55.41 -2.34 21.63
CA GLY A 129 -54.11 -2.35 22.33
C GLY A 129 -54.19 -2.79 23.81
N PRO A 130 -53.19 -2.53 24.69
CA PRO A 130 -52.22 -1.42 24.65
C PRO A 130 -50.75 -1.76 25.01
N SER A 131 -49.90 -0.74 24.83
CA SER A 131 -48.70 -0.41 25.63
C SER A 131 -47.57 -1.44 25.86
N SER A 132 -46.36 -0.98 25.51
CA SER A 132 -45.07 -1.14 26.21
C SER A 132 -43.99 -1.93 25.46
N GLY A 133 -42.78 -1.36 25.44
CA GLY A 133 -41.56 -2.17 25.43
C GLY A 133 -40.65 -2.14 24.20
N ARG A 134 -39.88 -1.06 24.07
CA ARG A 134 -38.43 -1.04 23.76
C ARG A 134 -37.90 -1.68 22.47
N SER A 135 -37.48 -0.77 21.59
CA SER A 135 -36.23 -0.84 20.82
C SER A 135 -35.05 -1.27 21.69
N GLY A 136 -34.41 -2.40 21.36
CA GLY A 136 -33.17 -2.88 21.96
C GLY A 136 -31.96 -2.19 21.34
N ARG A 137 -31.69 -0.97 21.80
CA ARG A 137 -30.40 -0.29 21.70
C ARG A 137 -29.44 -1.03 22.64
N LEU A 138 -28.28 -1.48 22.13
CA LEU A 138 -27.24 -2.11 22.93
C LEU A 138 -26.63 -1.04 23.86
N GLU A 139 -27.13 -0.95 25.10
CA GLU A 139 -26.56 -0.07 26.13
C GLU A 139 -25.34 -0.72 26.78
N LEU A 140 -24.24 0.03 26.82
CA LEU A 140 -23.09 -0.20 27.69
C LEU A 140 -23.51 0.07 29.15
N PRO A 141 -23.01 -0.72 30.13
CA PRO A 141 -23.31 -0.48 31.55
C PRO A 141 -22.89 0.92 32.01
N ARG A 142 -23.84 1.64 32.61
CA ARG A 142 -23.64 2.91 33.32
C ARG A 142 -23.33 2.63 34.78
N ASP A 143 -22.06 2.70 35.13
CA ASP A 143 -21.64 3.04 36.50
C ASP A 143 -21.03 4.45 36.44
N VAL A 144 -21.88 5.46 36.58
CA VAL A 144 -21.57 6.90 36.50
C VAL A 144 -21.12 7.48 37.85
N GLU A 145 -20.78 6.64 38.84
CA GLU A 145 -20.49 7.12 40.20
C GLU A 145 -19.03 7.04 40.67
N ASN A 146 -18.05 6.92 39.77
CA ASN A 146 -16.63 7.05 40.16
C ASN A 146 -15.83 8.11 39.37
N PHE A 147 -16.49 8.96 38.59
CA PHE A 147 -15.80 10.04 37.85
C PHE A 147 -15.34 11.21 38.73
N ALA A 148 -15.88 11.34 39.95
CA ALA A 148 -15.56 12.43 40.88
C ALA A 148 -14.52 12.08 41.97
N LYS A 149 -13.99 10.85 42.01
CA LYS A 149 -13.07 10.40 43.09
C LYS A 149 -11.59 10.32 42.69
N TRP A 150 -11.23 10.78 41.50
CA TRP A 150 -9.84 10.82 41.01
C TRP A 150 -9.32 12.24 40.82
N GLN A 151 -9.69 13.14 41.73
CA GLN A 151 -8.94 14.38 41.91
C GLN A 151 -7.69 14.07 42.74
N GLN A 152 -6.56 14.42 42.16
CA GLN A 152 -5.17 14.31 42.64
C GLN A 152 -4.45 12.99 42.30
N PRO A 153 -3.60 12.98 41.26
CA PRO A 153 -2.57 11.96 41.15
C PRO A 153 -1.58 12.15 42.30
N ASN A 154 -1.28 11.09 43.04
CA ASN A 154 -0.07 11.05 43.86
C ASN A 154 1.10 11.46 42.96
N GLY A 155 1.80 12.53 43.35
CA GLY A 155 2.82 13.18 42.53
C GLY A 155 3.91 12.22 42.05
N PRO A 156 4.48 12.45 40.86
CA PRO A 156 5.49 11.56 40.29
C PRO A 156 6.79 11.62 41.08
N ALA A 157 7.50 10.49 41.12
CA ALA A 157 8.92 10.47 41.47
C ALA A 157 9.67 11.45 40.54
N LEU A 158 10.43 12.36 41.13
CA LEU A 158 11.18 13.42 40.47
C LEU A 158 12.12 12.86 39.38
N GLY A 159 12.07 13.43 38.17
CA GLY A 159 13.11 13.29 37.12
C GLY A 159 12.77 12.51 35.85
N VAL A 160 11.54 12.07 35.62
CA VAL A 160 11.19 11.21 34.47
C VAL A 160 10.66 12.01 33.27
N GLY A 161 11.26 11.85 32.09
CA GLY A 161 10.96 12.64 30.88
C GLY A 161 9.52 12.50 30.35
N PRO A 162 9.05 13.44 29.50
CA PRO A 162 7.63 13.53 29.09
C PRO A 162 7.07 12.26 28.45
N TRP A 163 7.88 11.57 27.64
CA TRP A 163 7.49 10.29 27.01
C TRP A 163 7.36 9.13 27.99
N HIS A 164 8.17 9.13 29.05
CA HIS A 164 8.02 8.15 30.12
C HIS A 164 6.77 8.42 30.96
N ARG A 165 6.41 9.70 31.19
CA ARG A 165 5.13 10.07 31.80
C ARG A 165 3.98 9.55 30.94
N TRP A 166 4.00 9.84 29.65
CA TRP A 166 2.99 9.36 28.70
C TRP A 166 2.86 7.83 28.68
N GLY A 167 3.99 7.11 28.62
CA GLY A 167 4.01 5.65 28.65
C GLY A 167 3.44 5.07 29.96
N SER A 168 3.71 5.74 31.08
CA SER A 168 3.15 5.36 32.38
C SER A 168 1.64 5.61 32.47
N GLU A 169 1.14 6.70 31.87
CA GLU A 169 -0.30 7.01 31.80
C GLU A 169 -1.04 5.98 30.95
N LEU A 170 -0.51 5.61 29.78
CA LEU A 170 -1.05 4.54 28.95
C LEU A 170 -1.19 3.23 29.75
N ARG A 171 -0.15 2.88 30.52
CA ARG A 171 -0.14 1.68 31.37
C ARG A 171 -1.19 1.78 32.48
N GLN A 172 -1.32 2.93 33.13
CA GLN A 172 -2.30 3.16 34.18
C GLN A 172 -3.73 3.05 33.67
N TYR A 173 -4.07 3.71 32.55
CA TYR A 173 -5.40 3.62 31.95
C TYR A 173 -5.75 2.20 31.50
N ARG A 174 -4.79 1.49 30.90
CA ARG A 174 -4.97 0.09 30.52
C ARG A 174 -5.23 -0.80 31.75
N GLN A 175 -4.46 -0.62 32.83
CA GLN A 175 -4.63 -1.37 34.07
C GLN A 175 -5.94 -1.05 34.79
N ALA A 176 -6.37 0.22 34.78
CA ALA A 176 -7.65 0.65 35.35
C ALA A 176 -8.85 0.01 34.62
N LYS A 177 -8.74 -0.20 33.30
CA LYS A 177 -9.71 -0.95 32.49
C LYS A 177 -9.53 -2.47 32.55
N ARG A 178 -8.60 -2.97 33.38
CA ARG A 178 -8.24 -4.39 33.53
C ARG A 178 -7.88 -5.08 32.20
N LEU A 179 -7.37 -4.32 31.23
CA LEU A 179 -6.97 -4.86 29.94
C LEU A 179 -5.53 -5.37 30.00
N SER A 180 -5.28 -6.56 29.44
CA SER A 180 -3.91 -7.00 29.16
C SER A 180 -3.36 -6.23 27.95
N GLN A 181 -2.02 -6.19 27.79
CA GLN A 181 -1.44 -5.62 26.56
C GLN A 181 -1.94 -6.34 25.30
N GLN A 182 -2.21 -7.65 25.40
CA GLN A 182 -2.79 -8.44 24.31
C GLN A 182 -4.24 -8.04 24.01
N ALA A 183 -5.05 -7.80 25.04
CA ALA A 183 -6.42 -7.34 24.85
C ALA A 183 -6.48 -5.93 24.25
N LEU A 184 -5.60 -5.02 24.69
CA LEU A 184 -5.50 -3.69 24.09
C LEU A 184 -5.01 -3.76 22.64
N ALA A 185 -4.09 -4.69 22.33
CA ALA A 185 -3.64 -4.94 20.96
C ALA A 185 -4.78 -5.37 20.03
N CYS A 186 -5.66 -6.26 20.49
CA CYS A 186 -6.81 -6.70 19.71
C CYS A 186 -7.81 -5.57 19.44
N VAL A 187 -8.00 -4.64 20.39
CA VAL A 187 -8.97 -3.53 20.26
C VAL A 187 -8.41 -2.39 19.41
N THR A 188 -7.10 -2.12 19.50
CA THR A 188 -6.46 -1.00 18.78
C THR A 188 -5.82 -1.41 17.46
N LEU A 189 -5.76 -2.72 17.17
CA LEU A 189 -5.03 -3.31 16.04
C LEU A 189 -3.53 -2.95 16.02
N ILE A 190 -2.98 -2.56 17.18
CA ILE A 190 -1.55 -2.27 17.37
C ILE A 190 -0.88 -3.47 18.00
N ASP A 191 0.20 -3.96 17.39
CA ASP A 191 0.95 -5.13 17.87
C ASP A 191 1.31 -5.01 19.37
N ARG A 192 1.13 -6.10 20.12
CA ARG A 192 1.38 -6.16 21.57
C ARG A 192 2.81 -5.73 21.92
N SER A 193 3.80 -6.07 21.10
CA SER A 193 5.21 -5.69 21.33
C SER A 193 5.44 -4.19 21.16
N HIS A 194 4.63 -3.49 20.37
CA HIS A 194 4.64 -2.03 20.28
C HIS A 194 4.03 -1.40 21.53
N ILE A 195 2.88 -1.91 22.00
CA ILE A 195 2.24 -1.42 23.23
C ILE A 195 3.21 -1.52 24.42
N GLY A 196 3.89 -2.65 24.61
CA GLY A 196 4.86 -2.81 25.68
C GLY A 196 6.12 -1.94 25.56
N ARG A 197 6.49 -1.50 24.36
CA ARG A 197 7.59 -0.54 24.14
C ARG A 197 7.13 0.91 24.35
N PHE A 198 5.89 1.23 24.01
CA PHE A 198 5.28 2.54 24.26
C PHE A 198 5.10 2.79 25.76
N GLU A 199 4.63 1.80 26.54
CA GLU A 199 4.49 1.92 27.99
C GLU A 199 5.84 2.17 28.71
N ARG A 200 6.95 1.77 28.10
CA ARG A 200 8.32 1.95 28.62
C ARG A 200 9.05 3.16 28.02
N ALA A 201 8.41 3.91 27.13
CA ALA A 201 9.02 4.99 26.34
C ALA A 201 10.26 4.58 25.53
N GLU A 202 10.37 3.30 25.16
CA GLU A 202 11.48 2.77 24.34
C GLU A 202 11.27 2.99 22.84
N ARG A 203 10.09 3.50 22.46
CA ARG A 203 9.73 3.78 21.08
C ARG A 203 8.89 5.05 21.02
N PRO A 204 9.15 5.96 20.06
CA PRO A 204 8.28 7.09 19.82
C PRO A 204 6.90 6.62 19.38
N VAL A 205 5.87 7.20 19.99
CA VAL A 205 4.48 6.84 19.74
C VAL A 205 3.96 7.73 18.61
N PRO A 206 3.51 7.17 17.48
CA PRO A 206 2.92 7.98 16.42
C PRO A 206 1.54 8.50 16.84
N ARG A 207 1.14 9.67 16.33
CA ARG A 207 -0.10 10.36 16.73
C ARG A 207 -1.35 9.50 16.57
N HIS A 208 -1.46 8.73 15.48
CA HIS A 208 -2.59 7.84 15.25
C HIS A 208 -2.71 6.74 16.33
N ALA A 209 -1.58 6.26 16.87
CA ALA A 209 -1.59 5.29 17.96
C ALA A 209 -2.06 5.93 19.27
N ALA A 210 -1.65 7.17 19.56
CA ALA A 210 -2.13 7.90 20.73
C ALA A 210 -3.66 8.11 20.69
N ILE A 211 -4.21 8.43 19.51
CA ILE A 211 -5.67 8.54 19.28
C ILE A 211 -6.36 7.20 19.50
N ALA A 212 -5.83 6.12 18.89
CA ALA A 212 -6.41 4.78 19.03
C ALA A 212 -6.41 4.29 20.48
N PHE A 213 -5.37 4.59 21.26
CA PHE A 213 -5.34 4.25 22.69
C PHE A 213 -6.31 5.10 23.52
N ASP A 214 -6.46 6.38 23.18
CA ASP A 214 -7.40 7.27 23.87
C ASP A 214 -8.86 6.81 23.67
N GLU A 215 -9.22 6.48 22.43
CA GLU A 215 -10.54 5.95 22.07
C GLU A 215 -10.79 4.58 22.72
N ALA A 216 -9.83 3.65 22.61
CA ALA A 216 -9.97 2.30 23.14
C ALA A 216 -10.04 2.25 24.68
N LEU A 217 -9.39 3.20 25.37
CA LEU A 217 -9.40 3.29 26.82
C LEU A 217 -10.46 4.26 27.35
N GLY A 218 -11.14 5.00 26.48
CA GLY A 218 -12.15 6.00 26.83
C GLY A 218 -11.56 7.16 27.64
N CYS A 219 -10.39 7.64 27.24
CA CYS A 219 -9.62 8.65 27.97
C CYS A 219 -10.08 10.09 27.73
N ALA A 220 -11.08 10.32 26.87
CA ALA A 220 -11.67 11.63 26.56
C ALA A 220 -10.61 12.68 26.17
N GLY A 221 -9.69 12.28 25.29
CA GLY A 221 -8.61 13.11 24.77
C GLY A 221 -7.46 13.35 25.74
N LYS A 222 -7.41 12.69 26.91
CA LYS A 222 -6.32 12.87 27.88
C LYS A 222 -4.98 12.31 27.39
N LEU A 223 -4.97 11.13 26.75
CA LEU A 223 -3.76 10.55 26.18
C LEU A 223 -3.29 11.33 24.95
N VAL A 224 -4.22 11.89 24.17
CA VAL A 224 -3.89 12.77 23.04
C VAL A 224 -3.32 14.10 23.54
N ARG A 225 -3.89 14.72 24.57
CA ARG A 225 -3.35 15.97 25.16
C ARG A 225 -1.98 15.77 25.80
N SER A 226 -1.80 14.71 26.59
CA SER A 226 -0.51 14.35 27.17
C SER A 226 0.54 14.04 26.09
N TRP A 227 0.13 13.43 24.96
CA TRP A 227 1.01 13.24 23.79
C TRP A 227 1.39 14.59 23.16
N GLU A 228 0.43 15.51 23.05
CA GLU A 228 0.65 16.85 22.53
C GLU A 228 1.52 17.70 23.48
N GLU A 229 1.43 17.51 24.79
CA GLU A 229 2.32 18.14 25.77
C GLU A 229 3.73 17.55 25.70
N ALA A 230 3.85 16.21 25.59
CA ALA A 230 5.13 15.52 25.48
C ALA A 230 5.91 15.82 24.19
N ARG A 231 5.23 16.20 23.10
CA ARG A 231 5.88 16.69 21.87
C ARG A 231 6.31 18.17 21.94
N HIS A 232 5.64 18.99 22.76
CA HIS A 232 5.84 20.45 22.82
C HIS A 232 6.71 20.90 24.00
N ASP A 233 7.11 20.00 24.89
CA ASP A 233 8.00 20.33 26.00
C ASP A 233 9.33 20.93 25.46
N PRO A 234 9.67 22.19 25.77
CA PRO A 234 10.88 22.86 25.26
C PRO A 234 12.19 22.23 25.75
N CYS A 235 12.14 21.25 26.66
CA CYS A 235 13.31 20.59 27.25
C CYS A 235 14.04 19.60 26.31
N GLN A 236 13.83 19.68 24.99
CA GLN A 236 14.88 19.30 24.02
C GLN A 236 15.94 20.41 23.84
N GLY A 237 15.84 21.50 24.60
CA GLY A 237 16.93 22.42 24.89
C GLY A 237 17.13 22.56 26.41
N ALA A 238 18.38 22.35 26.86
CA ALA A 238 18.90 22.61 28.20
C ALA A 238 18.48 21.65 29.34
N THR A 239 19.32 20.63 29.56
CA THR A 239 19.72 20.32 30.93
C THR A 239 20.63 21.45 31.44
N GLY A 240 20.08 22.28 32.34
CA GLY A 240 20.84 23.00 33.36
C GLY A 240 20.85 24.52 33.26
N ALA A 241 19.78 25.17 33.74
CA ALA A 241 19.84 26.56 34.20
C ALA A 241 20.05 26.58 35.74
N GLY A 242 20.88 27.51 36.20
CA GLY A 242 21.00 27.88 37.61
C GLY A 242 21.77 29.20 37.80
N GLY A 243 21.04 30.32 37.80
CA GLY A 243 21.22 31.45 38.74
C GLY A 243 22.33 32.49 38.51
N GLU A 244 21.92 33.63 37.92
CA GLU A 244 22.35 35.04 38.08
C GLU A 244 23.72 35.45 38.72
N ALA A 245 24.59 36.00 37.85
CA ALA A 245 25.21 37.35 37.82
C ALA A 245 26.13 37.87 38.98
N PRO A 246 26.97 38.93 38.78
CA PRO A 246 27.30 39.71 37.57
C PRO A 246 28.83 39.94 37.35
N GLY A 247 29.19 40.51 36.19
CA GLY A 247 30.34 41.44 36.13
C GLY A 247 31.19 41.41 34.86
N CYS A 248 31.11 42.50 34.10
CA CYS A 248 32.18 43.20 33.36
C CYS A 248 33.27 42.36 32.65
N GLY A 249 33.63 42.58 31.39
CA GLY A 249 33.35 43.66 30.47
C GLY A 249 34.37 43.61 29.32
N ALA A 250 34.01 44.31 28.26
CA ALA A 250 34.89 45.00 27.31
C ALA A 250 35.83 44.18 26.41
N SER A 251 35.66 44.44 25.10
CA SER A 251 36.72 44.80 24.14
C SER A 251 37.79 43.75 23.77
N ALA A 252 38.32 43.67 22.55
CA ALA A 252 38.18 44.48 21.35
C ALA A 252 38.69 43.66 20.15
N CYS A 253 38.20 44.06 18.98
CA CYS A 253 38.93 44.25 17.73
C CYS A 253 40.15 43.36 17.40
N GLY A 254 39.99 42.58 16.33
CA GLY A 254 40.55 42.99 15.03
C GLY A 254 41.94 42.46 14.62
N PRO A 255 42.26 42.54 13.32
CA PRO A 255 42.95 41.47 12.59
C PRO A 255 44.34 41.89 12.07
N GLY A 256 45.18 40.93 11.66
CA GLY A 256 46.46 41.25 11.03
C GLY A 256 47.19 40.04 10.48
N ALA A 257 47.27 39.98 9.15
CA ALA A 257 47.97 38.99 8.36
C ALA A 257 49.51 39.12 8.46
N SER A 258 50.20 38.03 8.07
CA SER A 258 51.36 37.95 7.16
C SER A 258 52.47 37.00 7.64
N THR A 259 52.67 35.92 6.90
CA THR A 259 53.91 35.11 6.79
C THR A 259 54.98 35.86 5.96
N PRO A 260 56.30 35.49 5.89
CA PRO A 260 56.80 34.11 5.64
C PRO A 260 58.21 33.68 6.18
N ALA A 261 58.49 32.37 6.00
CA ALA A 261 59.78 31.63 5.94
C ALA A 261 60.64 31.56 7.23
N SER A 262 61.28 30.45 7.65
CA SER A 262 61.78 29.26 6.95
C SER A 262 62.05 28.10 7.93
N LEU A 263 61.92 26.86 7.43
CA LEU A 263 62.69 25.63 7.73
C LEU A 263 62.81 25.13 9.19
N VAL A 264 62.16 24.00 9.48
CA VAL A 264 62.75 22.65 9.71
C VAL A 264 61.74 21.77 10.46
N THR A 265 61.64 20.53 9.97
CA THR A 265 60.92 19.33 10.44
C THR A 265 60.54 19.23 11.93
N ASP A 266 59.26 19.04 12.21
CA ASP A 266 58.70 17.80 12.80
C ASP A 266 57.21 17.98 13.13
N GLY A 267 56.43 16.89 13.03
CA GLY A 267 55.10 16.80 13.60
C GLY A 267 53.96 16.88 12.58
N GLN A 268 53.42 15.70 12.25
CA GLN A 268 52.14 15.54 11.57
C GLN A 268 51.03 16.32 12.29
N GLY A 269 50.31 17.18 11.56
CA GLY A 269 49.12 17.85 12.10
C GLY A 269 48.54 18.95 11.21
N GLN A 270 47.64 18.58 10.29
CA GLN A 270 46.55 19.43 9.77
C GLN A 270 45.42 18.46 9.36
N ALA A 271 44.25 18.48 10.01
CA ALA A 271 43.11 19.37 9.73
C ALA A 271 42.67 19.28 8.27
N GLY A 272 41.41 19.05 7.90
CA GLY A 272 40.17 18.84 8.62
C GLY A 272 39.05 18.72 7.58
N SER A 273 38.00 17.97 7.90
CA SER A 273 36.67 17.99 7.25
C SER A 273 35.85 16.94 8.01
N GLY A 274 34.94 17.31 8.90
CA GLY A 274 33.63 17.80 8.48
C GLY A 274 32.76 16.59 8.16
N GLU A 275 32.16 15.96 9.17
CA GLU A 275 31.04 15.02 9.11
C GLU A 275 30.84 14.41 10.50
N ASP A 276 29.80 14.80 11.24
CA ASP A 276 29.40 14.08 12.46
C ASP A 276 27.99 13.50 12.25
N GLY A 277 27.94 12.57 11.29
CA GLY A 277 26.81 11.69 11.03
C GLY A 277 26.95 10.40 11.85
N THR A 278 26.31 10.36 13.01
CA THR A 278 25.90 9.17 13.77
C THR A 278 26.90 8.00 13.85
N ASP A 279 27.96 8.15 14.66
CA ASP A 279 29.03 7.16 14.81
C ASP A 279 28.77 6.14 15.95
N ILE A 280 27.66 5.39 15.86
CA ILE A 280 27.30 4.33 16.82
C ILE A 280 27.18 2.99 16.11
N VAL A 281 27.91 1.99 16.61
CA VAL A 281 27.85 0.59 16.17
C VAL A 281 27.27 -0.27 17.28
N VAL A 282 26.38 -1.21 16.95
CA VAL A 282 25.84 -2.14 17.94
C VAL A 282 26.74 -3.36 18.02
N ALA A 283 27.37 -3.58 19.17
CA ALA A 283 28.26 -4.71 19.41
C ALA A 283 27.63 -5.71 20.40
N PRO A 284 27.74 -7.02 20.17
CA PRO A 284 27.36 -8.01 21.16
C PRO A 284 28.33 -7.98 22.35
N ALA A 285 27.82 -7.73 23.55
CA ALA A 285 28.54 -7.79 24.80
C ALA A 285 27.98 -8.91 25.68
N ARG A 286 28.83 -9.67 26.37
CA ARG A 286 28.39 -10.70 27.30
C ARG A 286 28.28 -10.10 28.69
N VAL A 287 27.05 -9.97 29.19
CA VAL A 287 26.75 -9.43 30.52
C VAL A 287 26.03 -10.51 31.33
N HIS A 288 26.62 -10.91 32.46
CA HIS A 288 26.10 -11.99 33.33
C HIS A 288 25.77 -13.28 32.57
N GLY A 289 26.67 -13.70 31.66
CA GLY A 289 26.51 -14.94 30.90
C GLY A 289 25.48 -14.87 29.75
N ARG A 290 24.81 -13.73 29.54
CA ARG A 290 23.88 -13.51 28.42
C ARG A 290 24.51 -12.54 27.42
N ILE A 291 24.34 -12.81 26.13
CA ILE A 291 24.78 -11.90 25.08
C ILE A 291 23.69 -10.85 24.90
N VAL A 292 24.05 -9.59 25.09
CA VAL A 292 23.20 -8.41 24.91
C VAL A 292 23.84 -7.49 23.88
N LEU A 293 23.02 -6.93 23.00
CA LEU A 293 23.48 -5.99 21.97
C LEU A 293 23.54 -4.59 22.56
N VAL A 294 24.73 -4.00 22.58
CA VAL A 294 24.98 -2.69 23.21
C VAL A 294 25.41 -1.69 22.13
N PRO A 295 24.74 -0.53 22.00
CA PRO A 295 25.21 0.54 21.14
C PRO A 295 26.50 1.13 21.73
N VAL A 296 27.58 1.05 20.98
CA VAL A 296 28.90 1.58 21.34
C VAL A 296 29.36 2.58 20.28
N PRO A 297 29.90 3.74 20.69
CA PRO A 297 30.53 4.66 19.75
C PRO A 297 31.62 3.95 18.96
N ARG A 298 31.69 4.15 17.64
CA ARG A 298 32.61 3.42 16.76
C ARG A 298 34.08 3.64 17.13
N ARG A 299 34.42 4.83 17.63
CA ARG A 299 35.72 5.13 18.25
C ARG A 299 36.10 4.20 19.42
N ILE A 300 35.14 3.71 20.20
CA ILE A 300 35.41 2.76 21.30
C ILE A 300 35.71 1.37 20.72
N VAL A 301 35.03 0.98 19.65
CA VAL A 301 35.31 -0.29 18.96
C VAL A 301 36.70 -0.28 18.33
N LEU A 302 37.10 0.84 17.73
CA LEU A 302 38.41 1.03 17.09
C LEU A 302 39.53 1.23 18.12
N ALA A 303 39.30 2.00 19.20
CA ALA A 303 40.28 2.24 20.25
C ALA A 303 40.48 1.03 21.18
N ALA A 304 39.48 0.17 21.35
CA ALA A 304 39.61 -1.05 22.13
C ALA A 304 40.39 -2.16 21.41
N GLY A 305 40.83 -1.97 20.16
CA GLY A 305 41.61 -2.96 19.43
C GLY A 305 40.89 -4.31 19.27
N LEU A 306 39.56 -4.33 19.25
CA LEU A 306 38.78 -5.59 19.17
C LEU A 306 38.76 -6.23 17.76
N PHE A 307 39.59 -5.75 16.84
CA PHE A 307 40.07 -6.48 15.66
C PHE A 307 41.61 -6.47 15.57
N GLY A 308 42.26 -6.55 16.73
CA GLY A 308 43.70 -6.66 16.91
C GLY A 308 44.07 -7.88 17.75
N PHE A 309 43.51 -9.05 17.43
CA PHE A 309 44.26 -10.28 17.71
C PHE A 309 45.25 -10.46 16.57
N ALA A 310 46.52 -10.13 16.85
CA ALA A 310 47.60 -10.87 16.24
C ALA A 310 47.29 -12.36 16.40
N ALA A 311 47.26 -13.07 15.28
CA ALA A 311 46.97 -14.48 15.21
C ALA A 311 48.03 -15.27 15.98
N ALA A 312 47.79 -15.53 17.27
CA ALA A 312 48.20 -16.81 17.83
C ALA A 312 47.19 -17.82 17.29
N ALA A 313 47.60 -18.55 16.25
CA ALA A 313 46.83 -19.56 15.57
C ALA A 313 46.47 -20.70 16.54
N VAL A 314 45.33 -20.57 17.21
CA VAL A 314 44.58 -21.71 17.72
C VAL A 314 43.52 -22.01 16.67
N PRO A 315 43.53 -23.19 16.04
CA PRO A 315 42.53 -23.53 15.03
C PRO A 315 41.17 -23.62 15.74
N LEU A 316 40.34 -22.59 15.58
CA LEU A 316 38.93 -22.71 15.89
C LEU A 316 38.37 -23.79 14.96
N PRO A 317 37.60 -24.77 15.48
CA PRO A 317 36.90 -25.70 14.61
C PRO A 317 36.06 -24.86 13.67
N ALA A 318 36.23 -25.09 12.36
CA ALA A 318 35.44 -24.44 11.32
C ALA A 318 33.98 -24.47 11.79
N ALA A 319 33.45 -23.29 12.14
CA ALA A 319 32.05 -23.17 12.49
C ALA A 319 31.31 -23.74 11.29
N ALA A 320 30.73 -24.93 11.47
CA ALA A 320 29.89 -25.53 10.46
C ALA A 320 28.94 -24.43 10.03
N SER A 321 29.02 -24.05 8.75
CA SER A 321 28.15 -23.05 8.15
C SER A 321 26.74 -23.56 8.36
N VAL A 322 26.08 -23.10 9.42
CA VAL A 322 24.66 -23.29 9.59
C VAL A 322 24.05 -22.66 8.34
N PRO A 323 23.38 -23.41 7.45
CA PRO A 323 22.78 -22.81 6.29
C PRO A 323 21.86 -21.69 6.79
N PRO A 324 22.02 -20.45 6.30
CA PRO A 324 21.21 -19.34 6.79
C PRO A 324 19.74 -19.75 6.62
N ALA A 325 18.99 -19.72 7.73
CA ALA A 325 17.58 -20.07 7.74
C ALA A 325 16.82 -19.21 6.74
N ASP A 326 16.44 -19.77 5.58
CA ASP A 326 15.48 -19.25 4.57
C ASP A 326 15.29 -17.71 4.58
N MET A 327 16.39 -16.95 4.56
CA MET A 327 16.35 -15.49 4.62
C MET A 327 16.17 -14.97 3.19
N LEU A 328 15.05 -14.29 2.94
CA LEU A 328 14.81 -13.57 1.68
C LEU A 328 16.01 -12.70 1.34
N SER A 329 16.47 -12.78 0.09
CA SER A 329 17.55 -11.90 -0.37
C SER A 329 17.08 -10.44 -0.29
N PRO A 330 17.99 -9.46 -0.09
CA PRO A 330 17.63 -8.05 -0.13
C PRO A 330 16.88 -7.67 -1.42
N VAL A 331 17.26 -8.25 -2.56
CA VAL A 331 16.61 -8.04 -3.87
C VAL A 331 15.17 -8.57 -3.85
N GLU A 332 14.94 -9.77 -3.32
CA GLU A 332 13.60 -10.35 -3.18
C GLU A 332 12.72 -9.52 -2.23
N HIS A 333 13.28 -9.08 -1.10
CA HIS A 333 12.59 -8.22 -0.15
C HIS A 333 12.14 -6.90 -0.80
N PHE A 334 13.04 -6.18 -1.47
CA PHE A 334 12.71 -4.93 -2.13
C PHE A 334 11.77 -5.14 -3.34
N THR A 335 11.81 -6.30 -3.99
CA THR A 335 10.84 -6.66 -5.03
C THR A 335 9.43 -6.83 -4.46
N HIS A 336 9.28 -7.53 -3.34
CA HIS A 336 8.00 -7.65 -2.64
C HIS A 336 7.49 -6.32 -2.12
N LEU A 337 8.38 -5.50 -1.54
CA LEU A 337 8.05 -4.19 -1.06
C LEU A 337 7.52 -3.29 -2.17
N ARG A 338 8.17 -3.26 -3.35
CA ARG A 338 7.67 -2.50 -4.51
C ARG A 338 6.25 -2.90 -4.88
N ARG A 339 5.94 -4.20 -4.90
CA ARG A 339 4.59 -4.70 -5.19
C ARG A 339 3.56 -4.23 -4.15
N ALA A 340 3.91 -4.30 -2.87
CA ALA A 340 3.07 -3.80 -1.79
C ALA A 340 2.83 -2.28 -1.91
N MET A 341 3.83 -1.52 -2.33
CA MET A 341 3.71 -0.07 -2.56
C MET A 341 2.76 0.26 -3.72
N ILE A 342 2.78 -0.51 -4.81
CA ILE A 342 1.81 -0.38 -5.92
C ILE A 342 0.38 -0.66 -5.43
N GLN A 343 0.20 -1.73 -4.63
CA GLN A 343 -1.11 -2.05 -4.06
C GLN A 343 -1.59 -0.96 -3.08
N THR A 344 -0.66 -0.39 -2.31
CA THR A 344 -0.94 0.69 -1.37
C THR A 344 -1.33 1.96 -2.12
N ASP A 345 -0.62 2.31 -3.20
CA ASP A 345 -0.97 3.44 -4.07
C ASP A 345 -2.39 3.31 -4.62
N ASN A 346 -2.79 2.13 -5.09
CA ASN A 346 -4.15 1.92 -5.60
C ASN A 346 -5.24 2.16 -4.55
N LEU A 347 -4.95 1.94 -3.27
CA LEU A 347 -5.92 2.06 -2.17
C LEU A 347 -5.94 3.44 -1.53
N ILE A 348 -4.78 3.95 -1.12
CA ILE A 348 -4.65 5.19 -0.34
C ILE A 348 -3.91 6.30 -1.08
N GLY A 349 -3.55 6.07 -2.33
CA GLY A 349 -2.98 7.06 -3.23
C GLY A 349 -1.49 7.34 -3.05
N PRO A 350 -0.92 8.05 -4.05
CA PRO A 350 0.53 8.24 -4.18
C PRO A 350 1.14 9.14 -3.11
N ARG A 351 0.37 10.11 -2.59
CA ARG A 351 0.82 11.04 -1.55
C ARG A 351 1.34 10.33 -0.30
N ASN A 352 0.71 9.21 0.04
CA ASN A 352 1.05 8.41 1.22
C ASN A 352 2.19 7.41 0.97
N VAL A 353 2.54 7.15 -0.30
CA VAL A 353 3.49 6.11 -0.70
C VAL A 353 4.84 6.71 -1.11
N LEU A 354 4.84 7.87 -1.77
CA LEU A 354 6.05 8.48 -2.35
C LEU A 354 7.18 8.73 -1.32
N PRO A 355 6.93 9.27 -0.10
CA PRO A 355 8.01 9.51 0.86
C PRO A 355 8.74 8.23 1.30
N ALA A 356 7.99 7.16 1.56
CA ALA A 356 8.56 5.85 1.88
C ALA A 356 9.37 5.30 0.69
N LEU A 357 8.88 5.52 -0.53
CA LEU A 357 9.53 5.05 -1.75
C LEU A 357 10.89 5.71 -1.94
N GLN A 358 10.98 7.01 -1.71
CA GLN A 358 12.23 7.78 -1.78
C GLN A 358 13.26 7.32 -0.75
N GLN A 359 12.81 6.95 0.46
CA GLN A 359 13.68 6.36 1.47
C GLN A 359 14.22 4.98 1.03
N HIS A 360 13.37 4.15 0.42
CA HIS A 360 13.79 2.85 -0.12
C HIS A 360 14.73 3.00 -1.31
N LEU A 361 14.51 3.97 -2.20
CA LEU A 361 15.44 4.32 -3.28
C LEU A 361 16.82 4.70 -2.74
N THR A 362 16.88 5.57 -1.73
CA THR A 362 18.15 5.96 -1.08
C THR A 362 18.88 4.74 -0.51
N SER A 363 18.12 3.84 0.12
CA SER A 363 18.64 2.60 0.71
C SER A 363 19.15 1.62 -0.35
N LEU A 364 18.42 1.47 -1.47
CA LEU A 364 18.81 0.65 -2.61
C LEU A 364 20.08 1.19 -3.27
N ALA A 365 20.16 2.50 -3.51
CA ALA A 365 21.33 3.13 -4.11
C ALA A 365 22.58 2.97 -3.24
N ALA A 366 22.46 3.08 -1.91
CA ALA A 366 23.58 2.83 -0.99
C ALA A 366 24.08 1.37 -1.08
N ARG A 367 23.15 0.40 -1.13
CA ARG A 367 23.49 -1.03 -1.27
C ARG A 367 24.12 -1.34 -2.62
N ARG A 368 23.57 -0.78 -3.71
CA ARG A 368 24.13 -0.94 -5.06
C ARG A 368 25.59 -0.45 -5.13
N ARG A 369 25.89 0.71 -4.55
CA ARG A 369 27.27 1.26 -4.52
C ARG A 369 28.24 0.38 -3.72
N ALA A 370 27.75 -0.33 -2.71
CA ALA A 370 28.54 -1.28 -1.93
C ALA A 370 28.69 -2.65 -2.61
N ALA A 371 27.74 -3.04 -3.47
CA ALA A 371 27.75 -4.31 -4.19
C ALA A 371 28.75 -4.33 -5.37
N ARG A 372 29.08 -5.53 -5.86
CA ARG A 372 29.97 -5.76 -7.00
C ARG A 372 29.40 -6.88 -7.88
N GLY A 373 29.83 -6.95 -9.14
CA GLY A 373 29.44 -8.03 -10.05
C GLY A 373 27.93 -8.14 -10.28
N ALA A 374 27.41 -9.37 -10.29
CA ALA A 374 26.00 -9.67 -10.56
C ALA A 374 25.03 -8.97 -9.58
N ASP A 375 25.36 -8.94 -8.28
CA ASP A 375 24.52 -8.28 -7.27
C ASP A 375 24.33 -6.79 -7.55
N ALA A 376 25.39 -6.10 -8.01
CA ALA A 376 25.31 -4.68 -8.37
C ALA A 376 24.41 -4.47 -9.60
N ALA A 377 24.42 -5.40 -10.56
CA ALA A 377 23.57 -5.35 -11.74
C ALA A 377 22.09 -5.61 -11.38
N GLU A 378 21.81 -6.61 -10.54
CA GLU A 378 20.45 -6.89 -10.05
C GLU A 378 19.87 -5.73 -9.23
N LEU A 379 20.69 -5.12 -8.36
CA LEU A 379 20.29 -3.95 -7.60
C LEU A 379 20.07 -2.72 -8.49
N LEU A 380 20.85 -2.54 -9.56
CA LEU A 380 20.61 -1.47 -10.54
C LEU A 380 19.28 -1.67 -11.28
N ALA A 381 18.99 -2.90 -11.73
CA ALA A 381 17.71 -3.21 -12.36
C ALA A 381 16.52 -2.94 -11.41
N LEU A 382 16.66 -3.31 -10.12
CA LEU A 382 15.64 -3.04 -9.12
C LEU A 382 15.51 -1.55 -8.80
N GLU A 383 16.61 -0.81 -8.64
CA GLU A 383 16.63 0.65 -8.46
C GLU A 383 15.92 1.33 -9.63
N THR A 384 16.18 0.92 -10.88
CA THR A 384 15.53 1.47 -12.08
C THR A 384 14.00 1.30 -12.04
N ARG A 385 13.51 0.17 -11.56
CA ARG A 385 12.06 -0.08 -11.38
C ARG A 385 11.45 0.75 -10.26
N TYR A 386 12.23 1.12 -9.24
CA TYR A 386 11.79 2.06 -8.22
C TYR A 386 11.81 3.50 -8.73
N GLU A 387 12.79 3.88 -9.55
CA GLU A 387 12.84 5.19 -10.21
C GLU A 387 11.62 5.39 -11.12
N GLU A 388 11.25 4.38 -11.90
CA GLU A 388 10.02 4.39 -12.70
C GLU A 388 8.78 4.64 -11.81
N LEU A 389 8.63 3.87 -10.72
CA LEU A 389 7.49 3.99 -9.82
C LEU A 389 7.47 5.36 -9.11
N ALA A 390 8.62 5.88 -8.70
CA ALA A 390 8.72 7.23 -8.13
C ALA A 390 8.24 8.29 -9.10
N GLY A 391 8.64 8.17 -10.38
CA GLY A 391 8.18 9.05 -11.45
C GLY A 391 6.66 9.00 -11.60
N TRP A 392 6.05 7.82 -11.55
CA TRP A 392 4.60 7.68 -11.56
C TRP A 392 3.91 8.35 -10.37
N LEU A 393 4.35 8.08 -9.15
CA LEU A 393 3.69 8.62 -7.97
C LEU A 393 3.83 10.15 -7.93
N ALA A 394 4.98 10.69 -8.32
CA ALA A 394 5.21 12.13 -8.44
C ALA A 394 4.30 12.75 -9.52
N GLN A 395 4.16 12.10 -10.67
CA GLN A 395 3.25 12.52 -11.74
C GLN A 395 1.80 12.55 -11.25
N ASP A 396 1.35 11.50 -10.55
CA ASP A 396 -0.04 11.39 -10.11
C ASP A 396 -0.39 12.40 -9.00
N ILE A 397 0.57 12.85 -8.17
CA ILE A 397 0.36 13.98 -7.23
C ILE A 397 0.53 15.37 -7.88
N GLY A 398 0.96 15.45 -9.14
CA GLY A 398 1.19 16.71 -9.86
C GLY A 398 2.55 17.36 -9.60
N ASP A 399 3.52 16.65 -9.01
CA ASP A 399 4.91 17.12 -8.92
C ASP A 399 5.67 16.79 -10.21
N GLU A 400 5.43 17.61 -11.22
CA GLU A 400 5.97 17.43 -12.57
C GLU A 400 7.50 17.38 -12.60
N ARG A 401 8.17 18.25 -11.82
CA ARG A 401 9.64 18.31 -11.78
C ARG A 401 10.22 17.00 -11.26
N THR A 402 9.68 16.51 -10.15
CA THR A 402 10.12 15.24 -9.57
C THR A 402 9.79 14.08 -10.51
N ALA A 403 8.61 14.09 -11.15
CA ALA A 403 8.22 13.09 -12.14
C ALA A 403 9.23 13.02 -13.30
N GLN A 404 9.51 14.15 -13.96
CA GLN A 404 10.49 14.24 -15.05
C GLN A 404 11.87 13.74 -14.61
N GLY A 405 12.34 14.15 -13.43
CA GLY A 405 13.66 13.78 -12.92
C GLY A 405 13.82 12.29 -12.61
N HIS A 406 12.78 11.65 -12.04
CA HIS A 406 12.77 10.20 -11.80
C HIS A 406 12.63 9.41 -13.12
N THR A 407 11.72 9.81 -14.01
CA THR A 407 11.53 9.16 -15.31
C THR A 407 12.77 9.26 -16.21
N ALA A 408 13.48 10.39 -16.21
CA ALA A 408 14.73 10.54 -16.94
C ALA A 408 15.83 9.58 -16.41
N ARG A 409 16.03 9.54 -15.09
CA ARG A 409 16.99 8.61 -14.47
C ARG A 409 16.64 7.16 -14.72
N ALA A 410 15.35 6.81 -14.69
CA ALA A 410 14.90 5.47 -15.03
C ALA A 410 15.23 5.10 -16.49
N LEU A 411 15.07 6.02 -17.44
CA LEU A 411 15.41 5.79 -18.85
C LEU A 411 16.92 5.60 -19.07
N ASP A 412 17.74 6.46 -18.45
CA ASP A 412 19.19 6.36 -18.55
C ASP A 412 19.68 5.03 -17.95
N ALA A 413 19.13 4.65 -16.80
CA ALA A 413 19.48 3.40 -16.13
C ALA A 413 18.93 2.15 -16.84
N SER A 414 17.76 2.22 -17.51
CA SER A 414 17.21 1.06 -18.25
C SER A 414 18.09 0.66 -19.45
N HIS A 415 18.72 1.64 -20.09
CA HIS A 415 19.75 1.38 -21.10
C HIS A 415 20.99 0.73 -20.49
N ALA A 416 21.44 1.19 -19.32
CA ALA A 416 22.59 0.61 -18.62
C ALA A 416 22.34 -0.84 -18.16
N THR A 417 21.10 -1.19 -17.82
CA THR A 417 20.71 -2.56 -17.45
C THR A 417 20.42 -3.46 -18.65
N GLY A 418 20.28 -2.89 -19.86
CA GLY A 418 19.87 -3.62 -21.05
C GLY A 418 18.42 -4.15 -20.98
N ASP A 419 17.57 -3.56 -20.13
CA ASP A 419 16.18 -3.99 -19.96
C ASP A 419 15.32 -3.25 -21.01
N THR A 420 15.23 -3.85 -22.21
CA THR A 420 14.49 -3.29 -23.35
C THR A 420 13.00 -3.13 -23.05
N ASP A 421 12.42 -4.07 -22.31
CA ASP A 421 11.00 -4.02 -21.91
C ASP A 421 10.73 -2.83 -20.99
N LEU A 422 11.56 -2.64 -19.96
CA LEU A 422 11.47 -1.47 -19.08
C LEU A 422 11.72 -0.17 -19.86
N THR A 423 12.65 -0.17 -20.81
CA THR A 423 12.89 0.99 -21.69
C THR A 423 11.63 1.35 -22.50
N ALA A 424 11.01 0.37 -23.15
CA ALA A 424 9.75 0.56 -23.89
C ALA A 424 8.64 1.07 -22.97
N TYR A 425 8.52 0.50 -21.77
CA TYR A 425 7.55 0.94 -20.78
C TYR A 425 7.76 2.41 -20.37
N ILE A 426 9.00 2.79 -20.04
CA ILE A 426 9.35 4.17 -19.64
C ILE A 426 9.10 5.16 -20.78
N LEU A 427 9.37 4.79 -22.03
CA LEU A 427 9.03 5.64 -23.19
C LEU A 427 7.52 5.87 -23.29
N GLY A 428 6.70 4.85 -23.07
CA GLY A 428 5.24 5.00 -22.95
C GLY A 428 4.85 5.95 -21.82
N ARG A 429 5.51 5.84 -20.65
CA ARG A 429 5.32 6.77 -19.53
C ARG A 429 5.68 8.22 -19.87
N LYS A 430 6.78 8.44 -20.61
CA LYS A 430 7.14 9.77 -21.12
C LYS A 430 6.10 10.31 -22.08
N ALA A 431 5.48 9.46 -22.92
CA ALA A 431 4.37 9.88 -23.77
C ALA A 431 3.18 10.38 -22.94
N GLN A 432 2.83 9.67 -21.86
CA GLN A 432 1.78 10.13 -20.96
C GLN A 432 2.14 11.47 -20.28
N LEU A 433 3.37 11.62 -19.79
CA LEU A 433 3.82 12.85 -19.15
C LEU A 433 3.82 14.04 -20.12
N ALA A 434 4.19 13.81 -21.39
CA ALA A 434 4.11 14.84 -22.44
C ALA A 434 2.65 15.30 -22.67
N LEU A 435 1.67 14.39 -22.61
CA LEU A 435 0.25 14.78 -22.70
C LEU A 435 -0.21 15.58 -21.49
N ASP A 436 0.15 15.13 -20.29
CA ASP A 436 -0.25 15.79 -19.05
C ASP A 436 0.39 17.21 -18.93
N THR A 437 1.45 17.49 -19.70
CA THR A 437 2.13 18.80 -19.77
C THR A 437 1.80 19.62 -21.03
N GLY A 438 0.85 19.16 -21.86
CA GLY A 438 0.38 19.92 -23.04
C GLY A 438 1.24 19.80 -24.30
N HIS A 439 2.04 18.74 -24.44
CA HIS A 439 2.94 18.49 -25.59
C HIS A 439 2.52 17.23 -26.38
N PRO A 440 1.36 17.24 -27.08
CA PRO A 440 0.82 16.03 -27.71
C PRO A 440 1.63 15.52 -28.92
N ALA A 441 2.34 16.39 -29.63
CA ALA A 441 3.24 15.98 -30.71
C ALA A 441 4.44 15.17 -30.18
N ASP A 442 5.04 15.64 -29.07
CA ASP A 442 6.11 14.92 -28.39
C ASP A 442 5.61 13.59 -27.82
N ALA A 443 4.39 13.57 -27.30
CA ALA A 443 3.75 12.35 -26.82
C ALA A 443 3.62 11.30 -27.94
N LEU A 444 3.19 11.69 -29.13
CA LEU A 444 3.11 10.79 -30.28
C LEU A 444 4.49 10.25 -30.67
N GLY A 445 5.52 11.10 -30.66
CA GLY A 445 6.90 10.69 -30.93
C GLY A 445 7.43 9.68 -29.89
N MET A 446 7.17 9.91 -28.61
CA MET A 446 7.54 9.01 -27.51
C MET A 446 6.78 7.68 -27.57
N ALA A 447 5.49 7.71 -27.89
CA ALA A 447 4.68 6.51 -28.05
C ALA A 447 5.16 5.65 -29.23
N ALA A 448 5.48 6.28 -30.36
CA ALA A 448 6.08 5.59 -31.51
C ALA A 448 7.47 5.01 -31.18
N ALA A 449 8.28 5.70 -30.38
CA ALA A 449 9.55 5.16 -29.89
C ALA A 449 9.34 3.97 -28.95
N ALA A 450 8.38 4.05 -28.03
CA ALA A 450 8.01 2.94 -27.15
C ALA A 450 7.60 1.70 -27.96
N ARG A 451 6.78 1.89 -29.01
CA ARG A 451 6.33 0.82 -29.89
C ARG A 451 7.47 0.15 -30.65
N ARG A 452 8.41 0.93 -31.20
CA ARG A 452 9.61 0.40 -31.88
C ARG A 452 10.55 -0.35 -30.92
N THR A 453 10.56 0.03 -29.65
CA THR A 453 11.41 -0.57 -28.62
C THR A 453 10.79 -1.85 -28.07
N ALA A 454 9.46 -1.91 -27.97
CA ALA A 454 8.75 -3.09 -27.47
C ALA A 454 8.96 -4.30 -28.38
N HIS A 455 9.06 -5.48 -27.76
CA HIS A 455 9.04 -6.74 -28.52
C HIS A 455 7.71 -6.88 -29.28
N PRO A 456 7.73 -7.27 -30.57
CA PRO A 456 6.49 -7.50 -31.34
C PRO A 456 5.62 -8.57 -30.69
N GLY A 457 4.31 -8.30 -30.60
CA GLY A 457 3.37 -9.20 -29.93
C GLY A 457 3.46 -9.18 -28.40
N SER A 458 4.21 -8.24 -27.81
CA SER A 458 4.19 -8.04 -26.36
C SER A 458 3.01 -7.15 -25.93
N ARG A 459 2.61 -7.24 -24.67
CA ARG A 459 1.66 -6.26 -24.09
C ARG A 459 2.22 -4.85 -24.05
N LEU A 460 3.54 -4.68 -24.05
CA LEU A 460 4.19 -3.37 -24.13
C LEU A 460 3.96 -2.71 -25.49
N GLU A 461 3.93 -3.49 -26.58
CA GLU A 461 3.54 -2.97 -27.89
C GLU A 461 2.10 -2.44 -27.85
N VAL A 462 1.18 -3.20 -27.26
CA VAL A 462 -0.23 -2.76 -27.09
C VAL A 462 -0.29 -1.47 -26.28
N ILE A 463 0.43 -1.39 -25.15
CA ILE A 463 0.48 -0.18 -24.31
C ILE A 463 1.01 1.02 -25.10
N ALA A 464 2.06 0.84 -25.90
CA ALA A 464 2.59 1.92 -26.74
C ALA A 464 1.54 2.42 -27.75
N VAL A 465 0.82 1.50 -28.39
CA VAL A 465 -0.28 1.80 -29.32
C VAL A 465 -1.43 2.55 -28.61
N LEU A 466 -1.73 2.24 -27.34
CA LEU A 466 -2.72 3.01 -26.57
C LEU A 466 -2.28 4.46 -26.33
N HIS A 467 -0.99 4.70 -26.12
CA HIS A 467 -0.45 6.06 -25.99
C HIS A 467 -0.50 6.80 -27.34
N GLU A 468 -0.19 6.13 -28.45
CA GLU A 468 -0.36 6.68 -29.81
C GLU A 468 -1.83 7.09 -30.05
N ALA A 469 -2.79 6.20 -29.73
CA ALA A 469 -4.21 6.45 -29.91
C ALA A 469 -4.69 7.68 -29.13
N HIS A 470 -4.22 7.82 -27.89
CA HIS A 470 -4.58 8.96 -27.06
C HIS A 470 -3.92 10.26 -27.53
N ALA A 471 -2.67 10.22 -28.00
CA ALA A 471 -2.02 11.37 -28.59
C ALA A 471 -2.75 11.85 -29.86
N HIS A 472 -3.16 10.93 -30.74
CA HIS A 472 -4.01 11.24 -31.89
C HIS A 472 -5.32 11.93 -31.48
N ALA A 473 -5.94 11.47 -30.38
CA ALA A 473 -7.20 12.02 -29.91
C ALA A 473 -7.05 13.47 -29.43
N VAL A 474 -5.98 13.76 -28.67
CA VAL A 474 -5.67 15.12 -28.21
C VAL A 474 -5.28 16.05 -29.36
N LEU A 475 -4.72 15.51 -30.45
CA LEU A 475 -4.46 16.24 -31.69
C LEU A 475 -5.71 16.44 -32.56
N GLY A 476 -6.86 15.87 -32.19
CA GLY A 476 -8.12 15.97 -32.96
C GLY A 476 -8.25 15.00 -34.14
N ASP A 477 -7.35 14.03 -34.28
CA ASP A 477 -7.41 13.04 -35.37
C ASP A 477 -8.25 11.82 -34.99
N ALA A 478 -9.57 11.98 -35.07
CA ALA A 478 -10.54 10.93 -34.74
C ALA A 478 -10.34 9.65 -35.56
N ALA A 479 -9.96 9.78 -36.82
CA ALA A 479 -9.79 8.64 -37.72
C ALA A 479 -8.59 7.79 -37.31
N SER A 480 -7.46 8.42 -37.00
CA SER A 480 -6.28 7.70 -36.47
C SER A 480 -6.53 7.15 -35.08
N THR A 481 -7.22 7.87 -34.20
CA THR A 481 -7.60 7.35 -32.88
C THR A 481 -8.38 6.05 -33.00
N HIS A 482 -9.44 6.00 -33.82
CA HIS A 482 -10.26 4.80 -33.99
C HIS A 482 -9.44 3.64 -34.54
N ARG A 483 -8.70 3.83 -35.65
CA ARG A 483 -7.84 2.78 -36.22
C ARG A 483 -6.82 2.23 -35.23
N THR A 484 -6.25 3.09 -34.39
CA THR A 484 -5.22 2.71 -33.44
C THR A 484 -5.80 1.90 -32.28
N TYR A 485 -7.03 2.18 -31.83
CA TYR A 485 -7.72 1.33 -30.85
C TYR A 485 -8.10 -0.05 -31.40
N GLU A 486 -8.57 -0.13 -32.65
CA GLU A 486 -8.82 -1.42 -33.31
C GLU A 486 -7.53 -2.24 -33.46
N THR A 487 -6.41 -1.56 -33.73
CA THR A 487 -5.08 -2.17 -33.75
C THR A 487 -4.68 -2.69 -32.36
N ALA A 488 -4.92 -1.91 -31.30
CA ALA A 488 -4.61 -2.32 -29.92
C ALA A 488 -5.39 -3.57 -29.51
N LEU A 489 -6.69 -3.63 -29.81
CA LEU A 489 -7.53 -4.80 -29.55
C LEU A 489 -7.02 -6.04 -30.30
N SER A 490 -6.75 -5.88 -31.60
CA SER A 490 -6.23 -6.96 -32.44
C SER A 490 -4.86 -7.47 -31.98
N LEU A 491 -3.98 -6.58 -31.49
CA LEU A 491 -2.68 -6.96 -30.93
C LEU A 491 -2.84 -7.68 -29.59
N LEU A 492 -3.75 -7.24 -28.73
CA LEU A 492 -3.98 -7.85 -27.42
C LEU A 492 -4.40 -9.32 -27.53
N GLU A 493 -5.21 -9.68 -28.53
CA GLU A 493 -5.63 -11.07 -28.79
C GLU A 493 -4.45 -12.02 -29.03
N ARG A 494 -3.37 -11.50 -29.60
CA ARG A 494 -2.15 -12.23 -29.94
C ARG A 494 -1.03 -12.01 -28.94
N ALA A 495 -1.23 -11.12 -27.96
CA ALA A 495 -0.15 -10.69 -27.09
C ALA A 495 0.21 -11.76 -26.05
N GLU A 496 1.50 -12.00 -25.88
CA GLU A 496 1.97 -13.01 -24.92
C GLU A 496 1.69 -12.59 -23.47
N GLY A 497 1.31 -13.61 -22.69
CA GLY A 497 0.66 -13.46 -21.41
C GLY A 497 1.58 -13.27 -20.20
N ASP A 498 2.88 -13.44 -20.37
CA ASP A 498 3.83 -13.91 -19.34
C ASP A 498 4.83 -12.85 -18.85
N GLY A 499 4.89 -11.68 -19.49
CA GLY A 499 5.77 -10.58 -19.10
C GLY A 499 5.41 -9.90 -17.75
N VAL A 500 6.43 -9.37 -17.07
CA VAL A 500 6.30 -8.56 -15.84
C VAL A 500 5.47 -7.29 -16.09
N TRP A 501 5.56 -6.75 -17.30
CA TRP A 501 4.91 -5.50 -17.71
C TRP A 501 3.60 -5.76 -18.45
N GLY A 502 2.58 -4.96 -18.12
CA GLY A 502 1.27 -5.00 -18.79
C GLY A 502 0.36 -6.14 -18.34
N SER A 503 0.64 -6.84 -17.23
CA SER A 503 -0.21 -7.94 -16.75
C SER A 503 -1.63 -7.52 -16.36
N TRP A 504 -1.85 -6.24 -16.09
CA TRP A 504 -3.14 -5.60 -15.82
C TRP A 504 -3.90 -5.19 -17.09
N LEU A 505 -3.28 -5.34 -18.27
CA LEU A 505 -3.89 -4.94 -19.53
C LEU A 505 -4.87 -6.02 -20.02
N ASP A 506 -6.12 -5.61 -20.14
CA ASP A 506 -7.22 -6.40 -20.69
C ASP A 506 -8.12 -5.52 -21.58
N VAL A 507 -9.14 -6.15 -22.18
CA VAL A 507 -10.12 -5.45 -23.03
C VAL A 507 -10.86 -4.34 -22.27
N PRO A 508 -11.36 -4.55 -21.02
CA PRO A 508 -11.91 -3.47 -20.20
C PRO A 508 -10.97 -2.26 -20.03
N TYR A 509 -9.68 -2.48 -19.81
CA TYR A 509 -8.70 -1.41 -19.70
C TYR A 509 -8.56 -0.64 -21.02
N ILE A 510 -8.45 -1.33 -22.16
CA ILE A 510 -8.39 -0.69 -23.49
C ILE A 510 -9.65 0.16 -23.73
N ASN A 511 -10.82 -0.37 -23.41
CA ASN A 511 -12.08 0.36 -23.58
C ASN A 511 -12.16 1.59 -22.68
N THR A 512 -11.61 1.52 -21.47
CA THR A 512 -11.53 2.69 -20.57
C THR A 512 -10.56 3.74 -21.11
N ALA A 513 -9.43 3.31 -21.68
CA ALA A 513 -8.51 4.21 -22.37
C ALA A 513 -9.19 4.87 -23.59
N ARG A 514 -9.98 4.11 -24.36
CA ARG A 514 -10.78 4.62 -25.48
C ARG A 514 -11.79 5.67 -25.03
N ALA A 515 -12.48 5.46 -23.91
CA ALA A 515 -13.39 6.45 -23.33
C ALA A 515 -12.69 7.78 -23.00
N ARG A 516 -11.44 7.74 -22.48
CA ARG A 516 -10.62 8.95 -22.27
C ARG A 516 -10.35 9.69 -23.59
N SER A 517 -10.03 8.96 -24.65
CA SER A 517 -9.75 9.54 -25.97
C SER A 517 -11.00 10.10 -26.64
N LEU A 518 -12.15 9.42 -26.52
CA LEU A 518 -13.44 9.91 -26.99
C LEU A 518 -13.82 11.23 -26.31
N ALA A 519 -13.59 11.34 -25.00
CA ALA A 519 -13.81 12.60 -24.28
C ALA A 519 -12.91 13.73 -24.79
N ALA A 520 -11.66 13.43 -25.20
CA ALA A 520 -10.76 14.44 -25.78
C ALA A 520 -11.22 14.90 -27.19
N LEU A 521 -11.88 14.01 -27.94
CA LEU A 521 -12.47 14.30 -29.25
C LEU A 521 -13.84 14.99 -29.16
N GLY A 522 -14.38 15.19 -27.95
CA GLY A 522 -15.72 15.75 -27.75
C GLY A 522 -16.87 14.74 -27.95
N ALA A 523 -16.59 13.46 -28.15
CA ALA A 523 -17.59 12.39 -28.23
C ALA A 523 -18.06 11.98 -26.81
N TYR A 524 -18.73 12.94 -26.15
CA TYR A 524 -19.02 12.87 -24.72
C TYR A 524 -20.00 11.76 -24.32
N GLU A 525 -21.02 11.48 -25.15
CA GLU A 525 -22.00 10.41 -24.87
C GLU A 525 -21.33 9.03 -24.84
N GLU A 526 -20.51 8.72 -25.86
CA GLU A 526 -19.77 7.45 -25.93
C GLU A 526 -18.74 7.35 -24.81
N ALA A 527 -18.06 8.46 -24.48
CA ALA A 527 -17.13 8.51 -23.37
C ALA A 527 -17.81 8.23 -22.02
N ALA A 528 -18.99 8.83 -21.78
CA ALA A 528 -19.76 8.64 -20.55
C ALA A 528 -20.22 7.18 -20.40
N ALA A 529 -20.69 6.56 -21.49
CA ALA A 529 -21.04 5.14 -21.51
C ALA A 529 -19.82 4.25 -21.20
N GLY A 530 -18.66 4.56 -21.78
CA GLY A 530 -17.41 3.85 -21.52
C GLY A 530 -16.97 3.92 -20.05
N PHE A 531 -17.00 5.11 -19.44
CA PHE A 531 -16.67 5.26 -18.02
C PHE A 531 -17.69 4.58 -17.09
N SER A 532 -18.97 4.59 -17.44
CA SER A 532 -20.01 3.88 -16.67
C SER A 532 -19.76 2.37 -16.65
N SER A 533 -19.40 1.78 -17.81
CA SER A 533 -19.03 0.36 -17.92
C SER A 533 -17.73 0.03 -17.15
N ALA A 534 -16.74 0.92 -17.19
CA ALA A 534 -15.51 0.75 -16.42
C ALA A 534 -15.80 0.74 -14.90
N LEU A 535 -16.63 1.67 -14.43
CA LEU A 535 -16.98 1.80 -13.01
C LEU A 535 -17.79 0.62 -12.46
N SER A 536 -18.56 -0.07 -13.29
CA SER A 536 -19.35 -1.25 -12.87
C SER A 536 -18.51 -2.52 -12.72
N THR A 537 -17.33 -2.57 -13.36
CA THR A 537 -16.45 -3.75 -13.38
C THR A 537 -15.18 -3.58 -12.56
N LEU A 538 -14.81 -2.33 -12.22
CA LEU A 538 -13.59 -2.02 -11.48
C LEU A 538 -13.62 -2.60 -10.05
N PRO A 539 -12.63 -3.43 -9.65
CA PRO A 539 -12.56 -3.96 -8.30
C PRO A 539 -12.37 -2.87 -7.24
N THR A 540 -12.91 -3.08 -6.04
CA THR A 540 -12.88 -2.11 -4.93
C THR A 540 -11.47 -1.75 -4.45
N ALA A 541 -10.47 -2.60 -4.73
CA ALA A 541 -9.06 -2.35 -4.43
C ALA A 541 -8.44 -1.22 -5.27
N TYR A 542 -9.04 -0.85 -6.41
CA TYR A 542 -8.56 0.21 -7.29
C TYR A 542 -9.24 1.55 -6.98
N ARG A 543 -9.15 1.99 -5.72
CA ARG A 543 -9.83 3.20 -5.24
C ARG A 543 -9.35 4.46 -5.96
N ARG A 544 -8.04 4.60 -6.18
CA ARG A 544 -7.46 5.72 -6.95
C ARG A 544 -8.01 5.76 -8.38
N ASP A 545 -7.97 4.64 -9.10
CA ASP A 545 -8.48 4.58 -10.47
C ASP A 545 -10.00 4.80 -10.54
N ARG A 546 -10.75 4.35 -9.52
CA ARG A 546 -12.18 4.67 -9.40
C ARG A 546 -12.39 6.18 -9.36
N GLY A 547 -11.60 6.89 -8.58
CA GLY A 547 -11.65 8.35 -8.52
C GLY A 547 -11.35 9.01 -9.87
N VAL A 548 -10.33 8.52 -10.59
CA VAL A 548 -9.99 8.99 -11.95
C VAL A 548 -11.15 8.74 -12.92
N TYR A 549 -11.77 7.57 -12.89
CA TYR A 549 -12.88 7.23 -13.78
C TYR A 549 -14.16 8.00 -13.43
N LEU A 550 -14.44 8.22 -12.14
CA LEU A 550 -15.54 9.08 -11.70
C LEU A 550 -15.36 10.52 -12.19
N ALA A 551 -14.17 11.11 -12.02
CA ALA A 551 -13.93 12.49 -12.43
C ALA A 551 -13.99 12.68 -13.96
N ARG A 552 -13.41 11.74 -14.72
CA ARG A 552 -13.48 11.77 -16.19
C ARG A 552 -14.89 11.47 -16.70
N GLY A 553 -15.60 10.53 -16.07
CA GLY A 553 -16.99 10.23 -16.36
C GLY A 553 -17.89 11.42 -16.07
N ALA A 554 -17.70 12.11 -14.94
CA ALA A 554 -18.40 13.34 -14.62
C ALA A 554 -18.21 14.41 -15.70
N ARG A 555 -16.96 14.63 -16.15
CA ARG A 555 -16.69 15.55 -17.26
C ARG A 555 -17.37 15.13 -18.56
N ALA A 556 -17.38 13.84 -18.88
CA ALA A 556 -18.08 13.32 -20.05
C ALA A 556 -19.60 13.54 -19.95
N HIS A 557 -20.23 13.27 -18.79
CA HIS A 557 -21.64 13.57 -18.58
C HIS A 557 -21.96 15.05 -18.69
N ALA A 558 -21.10 15.93 -18.17
CA ALA A 558 -21.26 17.37 -18.32
C ALA A 558 -21.19 17.81 -19.79
N GLY A 559 -20.24 17.28 -20.55
CA GLY A 559 -20.12 17.53 -21.99
C GLY A 559 -21.30 16.98 -22.82
N ALA A 560 -21.97 15.93 -22.33
CA ALA A 560 -23.21 15.39 -22.90
C ALA A 560 -24.48 16.13 -22.43
N GLY A 561 -24.36 17.10 -21.53
CA GLY A 561 -25.47 17.92 -21.02
C GLY A 561 -26.16 17.40 -19.75
N ASP A 562 -25.75 16.26 -19.20
CA ASP A 562 -26.29 15.72 -17.94
C ASP A 562 -25.54 16.31 -16.73
N LEU A 563 -25.80 17.59 -16.47
CA LEU A 563 -25.16 18.36 -15.41
C LEU A 563 -25.44 17.82 -13.99
N PRO A 564 -26.68 17.38 -13.65
CA PRO A 564 -26.97 16.84 -12.33
C PRO A 564 -26.18 15.55 -12.03
N LEU A 565 -26.12 14.61 -12.99
CA LEU A 565 -25.32 13.41 -12.83
C LEU A 565 -23.82 13.72 -12.79
N ALA A 566 -23.36 14.65 -13.62
CA ALA A 566 -21.97 15.11 -13.60
C ALA A 566 -21.57 15.66 -12.22
N ALA A 567 -22.39 16.53 -11.63
CA ALA A 567 -22.14 17.06 -10.28
C ALA A 567 -22.10 15.96 -9.22
N LYS A 568 -23.04 15.00 -9.27
CA LYS A 568 -23.08 13.86 -8.35
C LYS A 568 -21.82 12.99 -8.43
N LEU A 569 -21.37 12.64 -9.63
CA LEU A 569 -20.15 11.86 -9.85
C LEU A 569 -18.90 12.66 -9.45
N GLY A 570 -18.89 13.97 -9.75
CA GLY A 570 -17.86 14.90 -9.31
C GLY A 570 -17.70 14.93 -7.79
N GLY A 571 -18.82 15.01 -7.05
CA GLY A 571 -18.82 14.97 -5.59
C GLY A 571 -18.23 13.67 -5.01
N GLN A 572 -18.53 12.52 -5.62
CA GLN A 572 -17.89 11.25 -5.23
C GLN A 572 -16.38 11.25 -5.49
N ALA A 573 -15.96 11.82 -6.63
CA ALA A 573 -14.56 11.94 -6.98
C ALA A 573 -13.79 12.91 -6.05
N VAL A 574 -14.41 13.99 -5.56
CA VAL A 574 -13.81 14.90 -4.55
C VAL A 574 -13.37 14.12 -3.31
N GLY A 575 -14.22 13.23 -2.78
CA GLY A 575 -13.87 12.41 -1.61
C GLY A 575 -12.63 11.56 -1.83
N ILE A 576 -12.51 10.92 -3.00
CA ILE A 576 -11.34 10.11 -3.35
C ILE A 576 -10.11 10.99 -3.62
N ALA A 577 -10.28 12.18 -4.20
CA ALA A 577 -9.19 13.13 -4.42
C ALA A 577 -8.51 13.55 -3.12
N VAL A 578 -9.31 13.83 -2.06
CA VAL A 578 -8.80 14.19 -0.73
C VAL A 578 -7.95 13.08 -0.12
N GLU A 579 -8.47 11.85 -0.17
CA GLU A 579 -7.82 10.70 0.45
C GLU A 579 -6.52 10.31 -0.29
N THR A 580 -6.55 10.34 -1.62
CA THR A 580 -5.44 9.85 -2.45
C THR A 580 -4.40 10.92 -2.78
N GLY A 581 -4.82 12.19 -2.83
CA GLY A 581 -3.99 13.30 -3.27
C GLY A 581 -3.68 13.32 -4.76
N SER A 582 -4.46 12.62 -5.58
CA SER A 582 -4.23 12.51 -7.03
C SER A 582 -4.61 13.79 -7.78
N ALA A 583 -3.61 14.46 -8.36
CA ALA A 583 -3.78 15.61 -9.24
C ALA A 583 -4.57 15.26 -10.51
N ARG A 584 -4.47 14.02 -11.00
CA ARG A 584 -5.26 13.55 -12.16
C ARG A 584 -6.76 13.51 -11.89
N ILE A 585 -7.18 13.43 -10.62
CA ILE A 585 -8.58 13.59 -10.23
C ILE A 585 -8.90 15.08 -10.13
N VAL A 586 -8.09 15.84 -9.38
CA VAL A 586 -8.30 17.28 -9.12
C VAL A 586 -8.38 18.11 -10.42
N GLU A 587 -7.50 17.85 -11.38
CA GLU A 587 -7.49 18.52 -12.69
C GLU A 587 -8.82 18.34 -13.42
N GLN A 588 -9.35 17.11 -13.44
CA GLN A 588 -10.63 16.80 -14.09
C GLN A 588 -11.81 17.46 -13.36
N LEU A 589 -11.73 17.55 -12.02
CA LEU A 589 -12.73 18.26 -11.21
C LEU A 589 -12.69 19.77 -11.44
N GLY A 590 -11.51 20.37 -11.64
CA GLY A 590 -11.37 21.78 -12.01
C GLY A 590 -12.00 22.09 -13.38
N HIS A 591 -11.80 21.21 -14.37
CA HIS A 591 -12.49 21.33 -15.65
C HIS A 591 -14.02 21.17 -15.53
N LEU A 592 -14.47 20.25 -14.68
CA LEU A 592 -15.90 20.08 -14.41
C LEU A 592 -16.49 21.34 -13.77
N ASP A 593 -15.81 21.95 -12.80
CA ASP A 593 -16.23 23.19 -12.16
C ASP A 593 -16.38 24.34 -13.16
N GLN A 594 -15.43 24.50 -14.10
CA GLN A 594 -15.53 25.51 -15.16
C GLN A 594 -16.80 25.36 -16.00
N VAL A 595 -17.17 24.12 -16.35
CA VAL A 595 -18.40 23.85 -17.11
C VAL A 595 -19.63 24.15 -16.25
N LEU A 596 -19.68 23.64 -15.02
CA LEU A 596 -20.82 23.80 -14.12
C LEU A 596 -20.99 25.23 -13.61
N ALA A 597 -19.94 26.06 -13.64
CA ALA A 597 -20.03 27.47 -13.26
C ALA A 597 -20.94 28.30 -14.17
N THR A 598 -21.16 27.83 -15.40
CA THR A 598 -22.05 28.48 -16.37
C THR A 598 -23.50 28.02 -16.26
N ALA A 599 -23.77 26.99 -15.45
CA ALA A 599 -25.08 26.37 -15.32
C ALA A 599 -25.95 27.08 -14.27
N PRO A 600 -27.29 26.94 -14.34
CA PRO A 600 -28.19 27.38 -13.28
C PRO A 600 -27.83 26.74 -11.94
N GLY A 601 -28.03 27.48 -10.84
CA GLY A 601 -27.71 27.04 -9.48
C GLY A 601 -28.65 25.95 -8.97
N GLU A 602 -28.44 24.71 -9.41
CA GLU A 602 -29.09 23.52 -8.83
C GLU A 602 -28.39 23.08 -7.54
N GLU A 603 -29.12 22.44 -6.63
CA GLU A 603 -28.62 22.01 -5.31
C GLU A 603 -27.38 21.11 -5.44
N GLY A 604 -27.44 20.07 -6.28
CA GLY A 604 -26.32 19.14 -6.48
C GLY A 604 -25.07 19.79 -7.09
N ILE A 605 -25.24 20.78 -7.96
CA ILE A 605 -24.12 21.57 -8.52
C ILE A 605 -23.49 22.41 -7.40
N THR A 606 -24.31 23.07 -6.60
CA THR A 606 -23.84 23.91 -5.48
C THR A 606 -23.08 23.07 -4.43
N GLU A 607 -23.59 21.88 -4.09
CA GLU A 607 -22.93 20.94 -3.19
C GLU A 607 -21.57 20.48 -3.71
N PHE A 608 -21.50 20.10 -4.99
CA PHE A 608 -20.24 19.71 -5.63
C PHE A 608 -19.20 20.83 -5.55
N ARG A 609 -19.57 22.05 -5.97
CA ARG A 609 -18.66 23.20 -6.01
C ARG A 609 -18.17 23.56 -4.62
N ALA A 610 -19.06 23.61 -3.63
CA ALA A 610 -18.68 23.81 -2.23
C ALA A 610 -17.76 22.70 -1.69
N ALA A 611 -17.92 21.45 -2.14
CA ALA A 611 -17.03 20.36 -1.78
C ALA A 611 -15.64 20.50 -2.42
N LEU A 612 -15.57 20.96 -3.67
CA LEU A 612 -14.32 21.23 -4.38
C LEU A 612 -13.57 22.42 -3.75
N ASP A 613 -14.27 23.51 -3.44
CA ASP A 613 -13.68 24.71 -2.80
C ASP A 613 -13.00 24.38 -1.45
N ARG A 614 -13.51 23.39 -0.70
CA ARG A 614 -12.88 22.95 0.56
C ARG A 614 -11.51 22.30 0.38
N ILE A 615 -11.17 21.86 -0.83
CA ILE A 615 -9.95 21.07 -1.11
C ILE A 615 -8.97 21.81 -2.02
N VAL A 616 -9.39 22.93 -2.61
CA VAL A 616 -8.58 23.81 -3.44
C VAL A 616 -8.15 25.02 -2.60
N LEU A 617 -6.87 25.37 -2.65
CA LEU A 617 -6.39 26.60 -2.02
C LEU A 617 -6.76 27.78 -2.92
N HIS A 618 -7.46 28.75 -2.36
CA HIS A 618 -7.67 30.05 -2.99
C HIS A 618 -6.52 30.98 -2.59
N PRO A 619 -5.61 31.36 -3.51
CA PRO A 619 -4.64 32.40 -3.21
C PRO A 619 -5.41 33.69 -2.91
N VAL A 620 -5.12 34.25 -1.73
CA VAL A 620 -5.71 35.49 -1.21
C VAL A 620 -5.22 36.69 -2.00
#